data_AF-A0A3N5G4R8-F1
#
_entry.id   AF-A0A3N5G4R8-F1
#
_cell.length_a   1.000
_cell.length_b   1.000
_cell.length_c   1.000
_cell.angle_alpha   90.00
_cell.angle_beta   90.00
_cell.angle_gamma   90.00
#
_symmetry.space_group_name_H-M   'P 1'
#
loop_
_entity.id
_entity.type
_entity.pdbx_description
1 polymer ?
#
loop_
_entity_poly.entity_id
_entity_poly.type
_entity_poly.pdbx_seq_one_letter_code
_entity_poly.pdbx_strand_id
1 'polypeptide(L)' 'MMAKDLRLAQDAAQSVDAPTPMGAQARSLYALFANRGHGGLDFSAIIRMIAGDL' A
#
# COMPACT_ATOMS: atom_id res chain seq x y z
N MET A 1 7.54 -1.74 5.84
CA MET A 1 8.40 -0.89 4.97
C MET A 1 7.57 -0.24 3.87
N MET A 2 6.92 -1.01 2.98
CA MET A 2 6.08 -0.50 1.86
C MET A 2 5.01 0.56 2.19
N ALA A 3 4.28 0.45 3.31
CA ALA A 3 3.24 1.42 3.65
C ALA A 3 3.78 2.84 3.90
N LYS A 4 5.02 2.95 4.40
CA LYS A 4 5.71 4.24 4.59
C LYS A 4 6.04 4.88 3.24
N ASP A 5 6.60 4.09 2.32
CA ASP A 5 7.05 4.59 1.01
C ASP A 5 5.85 5.00 0.14
N LEU A 6 4.75 4.24 0.21
CA LEU A 6 3.49 4.61 -0.43
C LEU A 6 2.89 5.91 0.13
N ARG A 7 3.05 6.18 1.44
CA ARG A 7 2.65 7.47 2.01
C ARG A 7 3.51 8.60 1.44
N LEU A 8 4.83 8.46 1.42
CA LEU A 8 5.73 9.45 0.85
C LEU A 8 5.44 9.72 -0.64
N ALA A 9 5.14 8.67 -1.41
CA ALA A 9 4.76 8.81 -2.82
C ALA A 9 3.43 9.55 -2.99
N GLN A 10 2.45 9.33 -2.11
CA GLN A 10 1.18 10.06 -2.12
C GLN A 10 1.36 11.53 -1.73
N ASP A 11 2.17 11.81 -0.70
CA ASP A 11 2.47 13.17 -0.27
C ASP A 11 3.21 13.95 -1.38
N ALA A 12 4.13 13.29 -2.09
CA ALA A 12 4.83 13.87 -3.24
C ALA A 12 3.86 14.16 -4.41
N ALA A 13 2.96 13.23 -4.74
CA ALA A 13 1.97 13.43 -5.78
C ALA A 13 1.01 14.59 -5.45
N GLN A 14 0.60 14.71 -4.18
CA GLN A 14 -0.21 15.84 -3.70
C GLN A 14 0.53 17.17 -3.81
N SER A 15 1.84 17.20 -3.57
CA SER A 15 2.63 18.44 -3.65
C SER A 15 2.71 19.07 -5.05
N VAL A 16 2.37 18.30 -6.09
CA VAL A 16 2.42 18.71 -7.49
C VAL A 16 1.06 18.61 -8.20
N ASP A 17 -0.04 18.46 -7.43
CA ASP A 17 -1.40 18.24 -7.95
C ASP A 17 -1.50 17.09 -8.99
N ALA A 18 -0.66 16.05 -8.83
CA ALA A 18 -0.67 14.89 -9.70
C ALA A 18 -1.68 13.84 -9.19
N PRO A 19 -2.76 13.55 -9.93
CA PRO A 19 -3.71 12.51 -9.54
C PRO A 19 -3.07 11.13 -9.69
N THR A 20 -2.97 10.38 -8.58
CA THR A 20 -2.42 9.01 -8.56
C THR A 20 -3.43 8.01 -8.00
N PRO A 21 -4.57 7.77 -8.69
CA PRO A 21 -5.65 6.93 -8.18
C PRO A 21 -5.21 5.49 -7.88
N MET A 22 -4.31 4.92 -8.71
CA MET A 22 -3.72 3.61 -8.44
C MET A 22 -2.82 3.62 -7.19
N GLY A 23 -2.07 4.69 -6.97
CA GLY A 23 -1.21 4.82 -5.78
C GLY A 23 -2.01 4.95 -4.48
N ALA A 24 -3.13 5.68 -4.53
CA ALA A 24 -4.05 5.81 -3.41
C ALA A 24 -4.70 4.46 -3.06
N GLN A 25 -5.15 3.70 -4.07
CA GLN A 25 -5.65 2.33 -3.90
C GLN A 25 -4.58 1.42 -3.32
N ALA A 26 -3.36 1.44 -3.85
CA ALA A 26 -2.24 0.63 -3.35
C ALA A 26 -1.92 0.95 -1.88
N ARG A 27 -1.87 2.23 -1.50
CA ARG A 27 -1.68 2.66 -0.10
C ARG A 27 -2.77 2.08 0.81
N SER A 28 -4.03 2.13 0.39
CA SER A 28 -5.15 1.59 1.16
C SER A 28 -5.02 0.08 1.38
N LEU A 29 -4.68 -0.67 0.32
CA LEU A 29 -4.48 -2.12 0.39
C LEU A 29 -3.31 -2.50 1.32
N TYR A 30 -2.19 -1.79 1.23
CA TYR A 30 -1.04 -2.02 2.11
C TYR A 30 -1.32 -1.65 3.57
N ALA A 31 -2.13 -0.62 3.82
CA ALA A 31 -2.57 -0.27 5.17
C ALA A 31 -3.46 -1.38 5.75
N LEU A 32 -4.42 -1.89 4.97
CA LEU A 32 -5.25 -3.03 5.37
C LEU A 32 -4.43 -4.29 5.65
N PHE A 33 -3.46 -4.60 4.78
CA PHE A 33 -2.55 -5.72 4.94
C PHE A 33 -1.75 -5.63 6.25
N ALA A 34 -1.18 -4.46 6.55
CA ALA A 34 -0.47 -4.22 7.80
C ALA A 34 -1.40 -4.33 9.02
N ASN A 35 -2.61 -3.77 8.95
CA ASN A 35 -3.61 -3.80 10.01
C ASN A 35 -4.11 -5.23 10.32
N ARG A 36 -4.06 -6.14 9.35
CA ARG A 36 -4.35 -7.58 9.55
C ARG A 36 -3.21 -8.35 10.23
N GLY A 37 -2.15 -7.68 10.67
CA GLY A 37 -1.00 -8.31 11.32
C GLY A 37 0.05 -8.86 10.34
N HIS A 38 -0.14 -8.66 9.03
CA HIS A 38 0.79 -9.15 8.01
C HIS A 38 1.95 -8.17 7.74
N GLY A 39 2.10 -7.10 8.52
CA GLY A 39 3.15 -6.10 8.33
C GLY A 39 4.60 -6.61 8.45
N GLY A 40 4.78 -7.79 9.04
CA GLY A 40 6.08 -8.49 9.12
C GLY A 40 6.34 -9.50 8.00
N LEU A 41 5.35 -9.76 7.14
CA LEU A 41 5.53 -10.61 5.95
C LEU A 41 6.23 -9.84 4.83
N ASP A 42 6.79 -10.59 3.89
CA ASP A 42 7.34 -10.01 2.67
C ASP A 42 6.28 -9.22 1.90
N PHE A 43 6.69 -8.17 1.19
CA PHE A 43 5.77 -7.30 0.43
C PHE A 43 4.97 -8.08 -0.61
N SER A 44 5.54 -9.14 -1.20
CA SER A 44 4.86 -10.01 -2.16
C SER A 44 3.68 -10.76 -1.56
N ALA A 45 3.61 -10.94 -0.23
CA ALA A 45 2.50 -11.62 0.43
C ALA A 45 1.17 -10.86 0.26
N ILE A 46 1.18 -9.56 -0.06
CA ILE A 46 -0.06 -8.84 -0.40
C ILE A 46 -0.77 -9.45 -1.63
N ILE A 47 -0.02 -10.06 -2.56
CA ILE A 47 -0.58 -10.72 -3.75
C ILE A 47 -1.49 -11.88 -3.32
N ARG A 48 -1.07 -12.65 -2.32
CA ARG A 48 -1.86 -13.74 -1.74
C ARG A 48 -3.11 -13.21 -1.03
N MET A 49 -3.03 -12.05 -0.35
CA MET A 49 -4.20 -11.41 0.29
C MET A 49 -5.23 -10.97 -0.76
N ILE A 50 -4.76 -10.43 -1.88
CA ILE A 50 -5.62 -9.98 -2.99
C ILE A 50 -6.24 -11.20 -3.72
N ALA A 51 -5.49 -12.29 -3.85
CA ALA A 51 -5.96 -13.55 -4.42
C ALA A 51 -6.95 -14.30 -3.50
N GLY A 52 -6.97 -14.00 -2.20
CA GLY A 52 -7.84 -14.65 -1.21
C GLY A 52 -7.22 -15.85 -0.51
N ASP A 53 -5.90 -16.04 -0.61
CA ASP A 53 -5.15 -17.19 -0.11
C ASP A 53 -4.45 -16.92 1.25
N LEU A 54 -4.90 -15.90 1.98
CA LEU A 54 -4.25 -15.34 3.17
C LEU A 54 -5.25 -15.07 4.31
#